data_AF-A0A7D5MBT2-F1
#
_entry.id   AF-A0A7D5MBT2-F1
#
_cell.length_a   1.000
_cell.length_b   1.000
_cell.length_c   1.000
_cell.angle_alpha   90.00
_cell.angle_beta   90.00
_cell.angle_gamma   90.00
#
_symmetry.space_group_name_H-M   'P 1'
#
loop_
_entity.id
_entity.type
_entity.pdbx_description
1 polymer ?
#
loop_
_entity_poly.entity_id
_entity_poly.type
_entity_poly.pdbx_seq_one_letter_code
_entity_poly.pdbx_strand_id
1 'polypeptide(L)'
;MKSLSKNRELSKNSLTEFENIAHLSNADSITIDALDCATALSNNPVVGGRKMKDLLEQKMLLAIEPYVLAILEESKVSSDLQYRNVEQINSVLQKIASQMSAQTICYFRAGKAYLRISHELGDIGNLFFKSLFYNILKDFGKSYHLQTQENAICAICRV
;
A
#
# COMPACT_ATOMS: atom_id res chain seq x y z
N MET A 1 48.35 -31.75 54.91
CA MET A 1 48.70 -31.20 53.56
C MET A 1 48.26 -29.74 53.54
N LYS A 2 49.18 -28.78 53.71
CA LYS A 2 49.77 -27.90 52.67
C LYS A 2 48.70 -27.09 51.91
N SER A 3 48.51 -25.79 52.23
CA SER A 3 49.21 -24.61 51.64
C SER A 3 48.32 -23.96 50.57
N LEU A 4 47.72 -22.80 50.85
CA LEU A 4 48.19 -21.44 50.51
C LEU A 4 48.32 -21.13 49.00
N SER A 5 47.53 -20.13 48.60
CA SER A 5 47.89 -18.97 47.77
C SER A 5 47.41 -18.88 46.31
N LYS A 6 46.95 -17.65 45.99
CA LYS A 6 46.98 -16.93 44.70
C LYS A 6 45.99 -17.42 43.62
N ASN A 7 45.38 -16.56 42.80
CA ASN A 7 45.54 -15.13 42.60
C ASN A 7 44.29 -14.57 41.92
N ARG A 8 44.00 -13.32 42.25
CA ARG A 8 43.12 -12.38 41.58
C ARG A 8 43.77 -11.99 40.25
N GLU A 9 43.05 -12.06 39.13
CA GLU A 9 43.31 -11.19 37.99
C GLU A 9 42.04 -11.03 37.13
N LEU A 10 41.50 -9.81 37.17
CA LEU A 10 40.52 -9.30 36.24
C LEU A 10 41.19 -9.14 34.87
N SER A 11 40.83 -9.96 33.89
CA SER A 11 41.15 -9.67 32.50
C SER A 11 40.06 -8.75 31.92
N LYS A 12 40.45 -7.48 31.75
CA LYS A 12 39.83 -6.55 30.81
C LYS A 12 39.90 -7.11 29.38
N ASN A 13 38.96 -6.63 28.55
CA ASN A 13 38.90 -6.63 27.07
C ASN A 13 37.63 -7.34 26.58
N SER A 14 36.50 -6.64 26.61
CA SER A 14 36.01 -5.73 25.56
C SER A 14 35.38 -6.49 24.39
N LEU A 15 34.06 -6.65 24.53
CA LEU A 15 33.07 -6.82 23.46
C LEU A 15 33.47 -5.98 22.23
N THR A 16 34.01 -6.65 21.23
CA THR A 16 34.38 -6.07 19.93
C THR A 16 33.67 -6.87 18.84
N GLU A 17 32.34 -6.78 18.82
CA GLU A 17 31.52 -7.20 17.66
C GLU A 17 30.40 -6.18 17.31
N PHE A 18 30.50 -4.94 17.81
CA PHE A 18 29.60 -3.84 17.41
C PHE A 18 30.34 -2.59 16.89
N GLU A 19 31.59 -2.74 16.42
CA GLU A 19 32.37 -1.65 15.81
C GLU A 19 31.99 -1.35 14.34
N ASN A 20 30.71 -1.48 13.98
CA ASN A 20 30.23 -1.10 12.64
C ASN A 20 28.98 -0.19 12.62
N ILE A 21 28.66 0.48 13.74
CA ILE A 21 27.53 1.43 13.81
C ILE A 21 28.03 2.91 13.81
N ALA A 22 29.32 3.14 13.59
CA ALA A 22 29.91 4.49 13.57
C ALA A 22 29.79 5.24 12.22
N HIS A 23 28.86 4.87 11.34
CA HIS A 23 28.63 5.54 10.06
C HIS A 23 27.20 6.07 9.82
N LEU A 24 26.36 6.17 10.85
CA LEU A 24 25.03 6.79 10.74
C LEU A 24 24.95 8.23 11.29
N SER A 25 26.09 8.89 11.52
CA SER A 25 26.16 10.27 12.04
C SER A 25 26.04 11.36 10.96
N ASN A 26 25.41 11.09 9.81
CA ASN A 26 25.17 12.09 8.75
C ASN A 26 23.68 12.32 8.43
N ALA A 27 22.76 11.88 9.30
CA ALA A 27 21.33 12.15 9.14
C ALA A 27 20.79 13.31 10.02
N ASP A 28 21.64 13.94 10.85
CA ASP A 28 21.23 14.99 11.80
C ASP A 28 21.72 16.38 11.40
N SER A 29 21.43 16.79 10.16
CA SER A 29 21.52 18.20 9.78
C SER A 29 20.40 18.61 8.82
N ILE A 30 19.15 18.33 9.20
CA ILE A 30 18.03 19.15 8.74
C ILE A 30 17.71 20.10 9.90
N THR A 31 18.43 21.21 9.96
CA THR A 31 18.09 22.32 10.85
C THR A 31 16.76 22.91 10.39
N ILE A 32 15.87 23.14 11.37
CA ILE A 32 14.50 23.66 11.19
C ILE A 32 14.48 25.00 10.43
N ASP A 33 15.61 25.71 10.40
CA ASP A 33 15.80 26.97 9.67
C ASP A 33 15.85 26.83 8.13
N ALA A 34 15.96 25.63 7.57
CA ALA A 34 15.85 25.41 6.13
C ALA A 34 14.39 25.32 5.62
N LEU A 35 13.41 25.29 6.52
CA LEU A 35 11.98 25.25 6.17
C LEU A 35 11.40 26.65 5.91
N ASP A 36 12.06 27.71 6.39
CA ASP A 36 11.57 29.09 6.33
C ASP A 36 11.92 29.84 5.03
N CYS A 37 12.68 29.23 4.11
CA CYS A 37 12.94 29.82 2.78
C CYS A 37 12.04 29.27 1.66
N ALA A 38 11.23 28.24 1.91
CA ALA A 38 10.26 27.74 0.92
C ALA A 38 8.85 28.34 1.09
N THR A 39 8.57 28.97 2.24
CA THR A 39 7.27 29.56 2.60
C THR A 39 7.07 30.99 2.10
N ALA A 40 8.11 31.65 1.55
CA ALA A 40 8.04 33.06 1.19
C ALA A 40 7.50 33.37 -0.23
N LEU A 41 7.15 32.38 -1.07
CA LEU A 41 6.66 32.63 -2.45
C LEU A 41 5.42 31.84 -2.89
N SER A 42 4.70 31.20 -1.97
CA SER A 42 3.43 30.54 -2.30
C SER A 42 2.29 31.05 -1.43
N ASN A 43 1.66 32.14 -1.89
CA ASN A 43 0.41 32.67 -1.34
C ASN A 43 -0.80 31.73 -1.60
N ASN A 44 -0.69 30.43 -1.28
CA ASN A 44 -1.81 29.51 -1.12
C ASN A 44 -1.36 28.16 -0.52
N PRO A 45 -1.37 27.96 0.81
CA PRO A 45 -0.98 26.69 1.45
C PRO A 45 -1.83 25.49 0.99
N VAL A 46 -3.01 25.76 0.42
CA VAL A 46 -3.95 24.78 -0.11
C VAL A 46 -3.44 24.07 -1.38
N VAL A 47 -2.53 24.67 -2.15
CA VAL A 47 -2.04 24.11 -3.43
C VAL A 47 -0.83 23.20 -3.22
N GLY A 48 0.03 23.50 -2.23
CA GLY A 48 1.19 22.67 -1.89
C GLY A 48 0.81 21.33 -1.25
N GLY A 49 -0.14 21.35 -0.32
CA GLY A 49 -0.62 20.13 0.37
C GLY A 49 -1.31 19.14 -0.57
N ARG A 50 -2.07 19.61 -1.56
CA ARG A 50 -2.69 18.73 -2.58
C ARG A 50 -1.64 18.02 -3.42
N LYS A 51 -0.62 18.73 -3.91
CA LYS A 51 0.47 18.13 -4.69
C LYS A 51 1.23 17.05 -3.91
N MET A 52 1.48 17.27 -2.62
CA MET A 52 2.14 16.28 -1.77
C MET A 52 1.25 15.05 -1.54
N LYS A 53 -0.04 15.24 -1.28
CA LYS A 53 -1.01 14.14 -1.13
C LYS A 53 -1.07 13.30 -2.41
N ASP A 54 -1.17 13.94 -3.57
CA ASP A 54 -1.25 13.26 -4.86
C ASP A 54 0.02 12.44 -5.14
N LEU A 55 1.20 12.99 -4.82
CA LEU A 55 2.47 12.29 -4.93
C LEU A 55 2.54 11.08 -3.99
N LEU A 56 2.05 11.23 -2.75
CA LEU A 56 2.03 10.15 -1.78
C LEU A 56 1.09 9.02 -2.21
N GLU A 57 -0.12 9.34 -2.66
CA GLU A 57 -1.05 8.35 -3.24
C GLU A 57 -0.41 7.61 -4.43
N GLN A 58 0.28 8.33 -5.32
CA GLN A 58 0.96 7.73 -6.47
C GLN A 58 2.05 6.75 -6.02
N LYS A 59 2.89 7.15 -5.04
CA LYS A 59 3.95 6.30 -4.51
C LYS A 59 3.39 5.07 -3.79
N MET A 60 2.31 5.22 -3.04
CA MET A 60 1.62 4.11 -2.40
C MET A 60 1.02 3.14 -3.43
N LEU A 61 0.38 3.64 -4.49
CA LEU A 61 -0.14 2.79 -5.56
C LEU A 61 0.96 1.97 -6.21
N LEU A 62 2.11 2.58 -6.54
CA LEU A 62 3.27 1.87 -7.09
C LEU A 62 3.83 0.81 -6.14
N ALA A 63 3.76 1.03 -4.83
CA ALA A 63 4.20 0.05 -3.83
C ALA A 63 3.19 -1.09 -3.64
N ILE A 64 1.89 -0.81 -3.80
CA ILE A 64 0.79 -1.78 -3.60
C ILE A 64 0.58 -2.67 -4.82
N GLU A 65 0.78 -2.13 -6.03
CA GLU A 65 0.52 -2.84 -7.29
C GLU A 65 1.19 -4.21 -7.41
N PRO A 66 2.46 -4.43 -7.02
CA PRO A 66 3.07 -5.76 -7.06
C PRO A 66 2.32 -6.80 -6.22
N TYR A 67 1.82 -6.42 -5.04
CA TYR A 67 1.04 -7.31 -4.18
C TYR A 67 -0.33 -7.63 -4.79
N VAL A 68 -0.97 -6.63 -5.41
CA VAL A 68 -2.23 -6.84 -6.15
C VAL A 68 -2.03 -7.84 -7.28
N LEU A 69 -0.95 -7.70 -8.05
CA LEU A 69 -0.63 -8.62 -9.15
C LEU A 69 -0.36 -10.03 -8.65
N ALA A 70 0.37 -10.19 -7.54
CA ALA A 70 0.62 -11.50 -6.92
C ALA A 70 -0.69 -12.16 -6.45
N ILE A 71 -1.56 -11.43 -5.76
CA ILE A 71 -2.87 -11.92 -5.32
C ILE A 71 -3.75 -12.29 -6.53
N LEU A 72 -3.72 -11.47 -7.58
CA LEU A 72 -4.42 -11.79 -8.81
C LEU A 72 -3.90 -13.07 -9.44
N GLU A 73 -2.58 -13.28 -9.46
CA GLU A 73 -1.93 -14.50 -9.94
C GLU A 73 -2.35 -15.75 -9.15
N GLU A 74 -2.36 -15.67 -7.81
CA GLU A 74 -2.84 -16.75 -6.92
C GLU A 74 -4.35 -16.99 -7.05
N SER A 75 -5.10 -15.92 -7.35
CA SER A 75 -6.54 -16.02 -7.55
C SER A 75 -6.89 -16.69 -8.88
N LYS A 76 -5.95 -16.77 -9.84
CA LYS A 76 -6.20 -17.30 -11.19
C LYS A 76 -6.55 -18.78 -11.16
N VAL A 77 -7.66 -19.08 -11.83
CA VAL A 77 -7.90 -20.34 -12.53
C VAL A 77 -7.43 -20.09 -13.97
N SER A 78 -6.24 -20.57 -14.34
CA SER A 78 -5.61 -20.51 -15.68
C SER A 78 -5.09 -19.15 -16.20
N SER A 79 -4.00 -19.24 -16.95
CA SER A 79 -3.01 -18.18 -17.23
C SER A 79 -3.42 -17.14 -18.29
N ASP A 80 -4.63 -17.20 -18.85
CA ASP A 80 -5.12 -16.32 -19.92
C ASP A 80 -6.38 -15.54 -19.47
N LEU A 81 -6.28 -14.75 -18.40
CA LEU A 81 -7.39 -13.98 -17.85
C LEU A 81 -7.79 -12.80 -18.73
N GLN A 82 -8.51 -13.09 -19.80
CA GLN A 82 -9.49 -12.15 -20.33
C GLN A 82 -10.76 -12.32 -19.50
N TYR A 83 -11.04 -11.39 -18.60
CA TYR A 83 -12.30 -11.34 -17.88
C TYR A 83 -13.43 -11.06 -18.89
N ARG A 84 -14.21 -12.10 -19.22
CA ARG A 84 -15.17 -12.02 -20.35
C ARG A 84 -16.49 -11.36 -19.97
N ASN A 85 -16.84 -11.36 -18.67
CA ASN A 85 -18.07 -10.76 -18.18
C ASN A 85 -17.95 -10.27 -16.72
N VAL A 86 -18.95 -9.50 -16.28
CA VAL A 86 -19.04 -8.95 -14.92
C VAL A 86 -19.12 -10.05 -13.85
N GLU A 87 -19.75 -11.18 -14.14
CA GLU A 87 -19.93 -12.27 -13.17
C GLU A 87 -18.59 -12.92 -12.82
N GLN A 88 -17.75 -13.20 -13.81
CA GLN A 88 -16.39 -13.73 -13.61
C GLN A 88 -15.54 -12.77 -12.79
N ILE A 89 -15.63 -11.47 -13.08
CA ILE A 89 -14.97 -10.42 -12.31
C ILE A 89 -15.44 -10.46 -10.86
N ASN A 90 -16.75 -10.49 -10.63
CA ASN A 90 -17.32 -10.55 -9.29
C ASN A 90 -16.89 -11.82 -8.53
N SER A 91 -16.79 -12.97 -9.18
CA SER A 91 -16.29 -14.21 -8.54
C SER A 91 -14.84 -14.08 -8.09
N VAL A 92 -13.97 -13.48 -8.90
CA VAL A 92 -12.56 -13.23 -8.50
C VAL A 92 -12.49 -12.22 -7.36
N LEU A 93 -13.26 -11.13 -7.44
CA LEU A 93 -13.35 -10.16 -6.36
C LEU A 93 -13.84 -10.80 -5.06
N GLN A 94 -14.85 -11.68 -5.11
CA GLN A 94 -15.35 -12.43 -3.96
C GLN A 94 -14.26 -13.30 -3.33
N LYS A 95 -13.52 -14.04 -4.17
CA LYS A 95 -12.41 -14.89 -3.71
C LYS A 95 -11.35 -14.06 -2.96
N ILE A 96 -10.91 -12.95 -3.55
CA ILE A 96 -9.90 -12.07 -2.95
C ILE A 96 -10.44 -11.40 -1.68
N ALA A 97 -11.63 -10.82 -1.74
CA ALA A 97 -12.24 -10.10 -0.62
C ALA A 97 -12.46 -11.01 0.61
N SER A 98 -12.80 -12.28 0.38
CA SER A 98 -13.00 -13.25 1.46
C SER A 98 -11.73 -13.53 2.28
N GLN A 99 -10.54 -13.30 1.70
CA GLN A 99 -9.25 -13.46 2.38
C GLN A 99 -8.88 -12.23 3.24
N MET A 100 -9.56 -11.10 3.05
CA MET A 100 -9.17 -9.80 3.60
C MET A 100 -10.27 -9.16 4.48
N SER A 101 -11.19 -9.96 5.00
CA SER A 101 -12.37 -9.48 5.75
C SER A 101 -13.14 -8.38 5.00
N ALA A 102 -13.26 -8.52 3.68
CA ALA A 102 -13.96 -7.58 2.82
C ALA A 102 -15.21 -8.23 2.21
N GLN A 103 -16.23 -7.43 1.93
CA GLN A 103 -17.48 -7.87 1.33
C GLN A 103 -17.67 -7.25 -0.06
N THR A 104 -18.03 -8.08 -1.02
CA THR A 104 -18.32 -7.65 -2.39
C THR A 104 -19.82 -7.68 -2.66
N ILE A 105 -20.32 -6.67 -3.38
CA ILE A 105 -21.70 -6.62 -3.89
C ILE A 105 -21.65 -6.29 -5.38
N CYS A 106 -22.33 -7.10 -6.20
CA CYS A 106 -22.52 -6.84 -7.62
C CYS A 106 -24.00 -6.62 -7.92
N TYR A 107 -24.35 -5.53 -8.61
CA TYR A 107 -25.72 -5.26 -9.03
C TYR A 107 -25.78 -4.44 -10.33
N PHE A 108 -26.91 -4.53 -11.02
CA PHE A 108 -27.15 -3.82 -12.27
C PHE A 108 -28.23 -2.74 -12.09
N ARG A 109 -27.97 -1.53 -12.57
CA ARG A 109 -28.92 -0.42 -12.54
C ARG A 109 -28.68 0.54 -13.70
N ALA A 110 -29.76 0.94 -14.39
CA ALA A 110 -29.72 1.94 -15.47
C ALA A 110 -28.63 1.68 -16.54
N GLY A 111 -28.51 0.43 -17.00
CA GLY A 111 -27.53 0.04 -18.03
C GLY A 111 -26.07 0.07 -17.54
N LYS A 112 -25.86 0.00 -16.23
CA LYS A 112 -24.53 -0.03 -15.61
C LYS A 112 -24.41 -1.19 -14.64
N ALA A 113 -23.23 -1.78 -14.60
CA ALA A 113 -22.83 -2.76 -13.60
C ALA A 113 -22.07 -2.06 -12.48
N TYR A 114 -22.44 -2.35 -11.24
CA TYR A 114 -21.83 -1.80 -10.04
C TYR A 114 -21.14 -2.93 -9.30
N LEU A 115 -19.83 -2.82 -9.13
CA LEU A 115 -18.99 -3.73 -8.36
C LEU A 115 -18.49 -2.98 -7.13
N ARG A 116 -19.10 -3.23 -5.97
CA ARG A 116 -18.76 -2.57 -4.71
C ARG A 116 -17.98 -3.51 -3.81
N ILE A 117 -16.94 -3.00 -3.17
CA ILE A 117 -16.19 -3.66 -2.11
C ILE A 117 -16.27 -2.80 -0.85
N SER A 118 -16.64 -3.39 0.27
CA SER A 118 -16.59 -2.80 1.62
C SER A 118 -15.52 -3.54 2.44
N HIS A 119 -14.72 -2.83 3.23
CA HIS A 119 -13.58 -3.39 3.98
C HIS A 119 -13.26 -2.58 5.24
N GLU A 120 -12.41 -3.09 6.14
CA GLU A 120 -12.04 -2.37 7.38
C GLU A 120 -10.61 -1.79 7.37
N LEU A 121 -9.96 -1.80 6.20
CA LEU A 121 -8.55 -1.45 6.02
C LEU A 121 -8.26 0.07 5.87
N GLY A 122 -9.24 0.96 6.06
CA GLY A 122 -9.05 2.40 5.91
C GLY A 122 -8.56 2.82 4.52
N ASP A 123 -7.83 3.93 4.43
CA ASP A 123 -7.36 4.50 3.17
C ASP A 123 -6.45 3.55 2.37
N ILE A 124 -5.65 2.74 3.05
CA ILE A 124 -4.78 1.76 2.37
C ILE A 124 -5.60 0.66 1.69
N GLY A 125 -6.72 0.26 2.28
CA GLY A 125 -7.68 -0.65 1.64
C GLY A 125 -8.24 -0.06 0.35
N ASN A 126 -8.65 1.21 0.39
CA ASN A 126 -9.15 1.91 -0.78
C ASN A 126 -8.09 1.97 -1.91
N LEU A 127 -6.82 2.20 -1.57
CA LEU A 127 -5.71 2.18 -2.54
C LEU A 127 -5.47 0.77 -3.11
N PHE A 128 -5.51 -0.25 -2.26
CA PHE A 128 -5.41 -1.65 -2.68
C PHE A 128 -6.51 -2.02 -3.67
N PHE A 129 -7.78 -1.81 -3.31
CA PHE A 129 -8.89 -2.17 -4.17
C PHE A 129 -9.00 -1.28 -5.42
N LYS A 130 -8.50 -0.04 -5.38
CA LYS A 130 -8.34 0.82 -6.56
C LYS A 130 -7.37 0.20 -7.56
N SER A 131 -6.22 -0.27 -7.09
CA SER A 131 -5.24 -0.97 -7.93
C SER A 131 -5.77 -2.32 -8.42
N LEU A 132 -6.52 -3.05 -7.58
CA LEU A 132 -7.19 -4.29 -7.97
C LEU A 132 -8.20 -4.07 -9.11
N PHE A 133 -9.07 -3.07 -8.98
CA PHE A 133 -10.02 -2.73 -10.04
C PHE A 133 -9.33 -2.32 -11.32
N TYR A 134 -8.26 -1.52 -11.23
CA TYR A 134 -7.47 -1.15 -12.42
C TYR A 134 -6.97 -2.38 -13.16
N ASN A 135 -6.41 -3.35 -12.44
CA ASN A 135 -5.84 -4.54 -13.05
C ASN A 135 -6.87 -5.54 -13.59
N ILE A 136 -8.03 -5.68 -12.95
CA ILE A 136 -9.11 -6.57 -13.40
C ILE A 136 -9.93 -5.94 -14.54
N LEU A 137 -10.18 -4.63 -14.49
CA LEU A 137 -11.07 -3.94 -15.43
C LEU A 137 -10.36 -3.33 -16.63
N LYS A 138 -9.02 -3.37 -16.71
CA LYS A 138 -8.25 -2.81 -17.84
C LYS A 138 -8.71 -3.31 -19.21
N ASP A 139 -9.18 -4.56 -19.27
CA ASP A 139 -9.66 -5.21 -20.49
C ASP A 139 -11.21 -5.19 -20.58
N PHE A 140 -11.90 -4.73 -19.53
CA PHE A 140 -13.35 -4.75 -19.40
C PHE A 140 -13.98 -3.43 -19.85
N GLY A 141 -14.21 -3.31 -21.16
CA GLY A 141 -14.89 -2.16 -21.76
C GLY A 141 -14.07 -0.88 -21.71
N LYS A 142 -14.31 0.05 -22.65
CA LYS A 142 -13.46 1.26 -22.80
C LYS A 142 -13.60 2.28 -21.66
N SER A 143 -14.52 2.10 -20.70
CA SER A 143 -14.72 3.05 -19.61
C SER A 143 -15.40 2.44 -18.39
N TYR A 144 -14.71 2.48 -17.25
CA TYR A 144 -15.30 2.35 -15.93
C TYR A 144 -14.97 3.61 -15.11
N HIS A 145 -15.76 3.85 -14.06
CA HIS A 145 -15.52 4.92 -13.10
C HIS A 145 -15.37 4.34 -11.70
N LEU A 146 -14.40 4.85 -10.93
CA LEU A 146 -14.22 4.48 -9.53
C LEU A 146 -14.77 5.56 -8.62
N GLN A 147 -15.62 5.15 -7.69
CA GLN A 147 -16.10 5.98 -6.60
C GLN A 147 -15.58 5.41 -5.28
N THR A 148 -14.87 6.23 -4.52
CA THR A 148 -14.32 5.86 -3.21
C THR A 148 -15.13 6.51 -2.10
N GLN A 149 -15.34 5.78 -1.02
CA GLN A 149 -15.93 6.22 0.24
C GLN A 149 -15.05 5.73 1.40
N GLU A 150 -15.33 6.17 2.61
CA GLU A 150 -14.68 5.58 3.79
C GLU A 150 -14.95 4.07 3.80
N ASN A 151 -13.88 3.28 3.86
CA ASN A 151 -13.96 1.82 3.96
C ASN A 151 -14.74 1.13 2.82
N ALA A 152 -14.89 1.79 1.67
CA ALA A 152 -15.57 1.21 0.53
C ALA A 152 -15.14 1.83 -0.81
N ILE A 153 -15.11 1.00 -1.85
CA ILE A 153 -14.86 1.42 -3.22
C ILE A 153 -15.84 0.75 -4.18
N CYS A 154 -16.26 1.47 -5.22
CA CYS A 154 -17.21 0.99 -6.20
C CYS A 154 -16.70 1.27 -7.61
N ALA A 155 -16.60 0.22 -8.43
CA ALA A 155 -16.40 0.33 -9.86
C ALA A 155 -17.73 0.30 -10.60
N ILE A 156 -17.97 1.33 -11.41
CA ILE A 156 -19.18 1.51 -12.21
C ILE A 156 -18.79 1.30 -13.67
N CYS A 157 -19.20 0.15 -14.22
CA CYS A 157 -18.89 -0.25 -15.59
C CYS A 157 -20.11 -0.01 -16.48
N ARG A 158 -19.87 0.51 -17.69
CA ARG A 158 -20.92 0.57 -18.72
C ARG A 158 -20.99 -0.80 -19.39
N VAL A 159 -22.19 -1.38 -19.41
CA VAL A 159 -22.50 -2.69 -20.02
C VAL A 159 -23.38 -2.49 -21.24
#